data_AF-A0A942QSJ5-F1
#
_entry.id   AF-A0A942QSJ5-F1
#
_cell.length_a   1.000
_cell.length_b   1.000
_cell.length_c   1.000
_cell.angle_alpha   90.00
_cell.angle_beta   90.00
_cell.angle_gamma   90.00
#
_symmetry.space_group_name_H-M   'P 1'
#
loop_
_entity.id
_entity.type
_entity.pdbx_description
1 polymer ?
#
loop_
_entity_poly.entity_id
_entity_poly.type
_entity_poly.pdbx_seq_one_letter_code
_entity_poly.pdbx_strand_id
1 'polypeptide(L)'
;QCGACIEKCPGKALGESYQMNTTKCISFITQKKGELDVEEVSSLKENNLVFGCDFCQDICPHNLKIPITPIKEFHENLIYELNEKDVEGLSNRQFIVKYGERAFSWRGKQPIIRNLRLCRSEQYSPETK
;
A
#
# COMPACT_ATOMS: atom_id res chain seq x y z
N GLN A 1 -20.52 19.84 -0.02
CA GLN A 1 -19.08 19.47 -0.03
C GLN A 1 -18.95 18.11 0.67
N CYS A 2 -18.18 17.14 0.13
CA CYS A 2 -18.21 15.74 0.59
C CYS A 2 -17.27 15.43 1.78
N GLY A 3 -15.94 15.59 1.62
CA GLY A 3 -14.98 15.41 2.71
C GLY A 3 -14.65 13.97 3.16
N ALA A 4 -15.29 12.93 2.59
CA ALA A 4 -15.15 11.55 3.05
C ALA A 4 -13.70 11.02 3.04
N CYS A 5 -12.91 11.36 2.02
CA CYS A 5 -11.51 10.96 1.93
C CYS A 5 -10.63 11.60 3.01
N ILE A 6 -10.95 12.83 3.45
CA ILE A 6 -10.25 13.51 4.55
C ILE A 6 -10.55 12.80 5.87
N GLU A 7 -11.83 12.52 6.12
CA GLU A 7 -12.28 11.86 7.36
C GLU A 7 -11.73 10.44 7.50
N LYS A 8 -11.73 9.66 6.41
CA LYS A 8 -11.34 8.24 6.44
C LYS A 8 -9.87 7.99 6.10
N CYS A 9 -9.06 9.02 5.85
CA CYS A 9 -7.63 8.82 5.63
C CYS A 9 -6.96 8.30 6.92
N PRO A 10 -6.45 7.06 6.96
CA PRO A 10 -5.91 6.48 8.19
C PRO A 10 -4.71 7.27 8.73
N GLY A 11 -3.84 7.75 7.84
CA GLY A 11 -2.70 8.59 8.22
C GLY A 11 -3.05 10.04 8.53
N LYS A 12 -4.32 10.48 8.34
CA LYS A 12 -4.71 11.89 8.40
C LYS A 12 -3.81 12.79 7.55
N ALA A 13 -3.45 12.28 6.37
CA ALA A 13 -2.54 12.91 5.43
C ALA A 13 -3.24 13.99 4.58
N LEU A 14 -4.55 13.91 4.43
CA LEU A 14 -5.35 14.86 3.63
C LEU A 14 -5.89 15.96 4.53
N GLY A 15 -5.77 17.21 4.06
CA GLY A 15 -6.30 18.40 4.73
C GLY A 15 -7.31 19.15 3.86
N GLU A 16 -7.73 20.31 4.34
CA GLU A 16 -8.61 21.21 3.58
C GLU A 16 -7.86 21.86 2.40
N SER A 17 -8.62 22.49 1.49
CA SER A 17 -8.06 23.26 0.37
C SER A 17 -7.01 22.48 -0.46
N TYR A 18 -7.24 21.18 -0.64
CA TYR A 18 -6.37 20.27 -1.42
C TYR A 18 -4.96 20.11 -0.85
N GLN A 19 -4.77 20.38 0.45
CA GLN A 19 -3.50 20.16 1.14
C GLN A 19 -3.28 18.69 1.46
N MET A 20 -2.00 18.27 1.42
CA MET A 20 -1.59 16.93 1.79
C MET A 20 -0.25 16.95 2.53
N ASN A 21 -0.19 16.27 3.67
CA ASN A 21 1.05 15.97 4.35
C ASN A 21 1.54 14.57 3.94
N THR A 22 2.52 14.52 3.05
CA THR A 22 3.04 13.27 2.49
C THR A 22 3.76 12.40 3.51
N THR A 23 4.35 12.97 4.57
CA THR A 23 5.06 12.17 5.59
C THR A 23 4.11 11.29 6.40
N LYS A 24 2.82 11.66 6.43
CA LYS A 24 1.76 10.87 7.06
C LYS A 24 1.03 9.94 6.10
N CYS A 25 1.31 10.00 4.79
CA CYS A 25 0.62 9.19 3.81
C CYS A 25 1.14 7.75 3.84
N ILE A 26 0.26 6.77 4.05
CA ILE A 26 0.65 5.35 4.07
C ILE A 26 1.29 4.92 2.74
N SER A 27 0.79 5.40 1.59
CA SER A 27 1.40 5.12 0.28
C SER A 27 2.86 5.61 0.21
N PHE A 28 3.19 6.74 0.84
CA PHE A 28 4.57 7.21 0.94
C PHE A 28 5.39 6.35 1.92
N ILE A 29 4.85 6.07 3.10
CA ILE A 29 5.52 5.30 4.17
C ILE A 29 5.92 3.91 3.68
N THR A 30 5.02 3.21 2.96
CA THR A 30 5.31 1.87 2.40
C THR A 30 6.52 1.88 1.45
N GLN A 31 6.84 3.02 0.83
CA GLN A 31 7.92 3.17 -0.15
C GLN A 31 9.22 3.74 0.43
N LYS A 32 9.17 4.30 1.64
CA LYS A 32 10.33 4.91 2.33
C LYS A 32 11.44 3.87 2.51
N LYS A 33 12.69 4.25 2.20
CA LYS A 33 13.87 3.40 2.45
C LYS A 33 14.34 3.55 3.90
N GLY A 34 14.98 2.51 4.42
CA GLY A 34 15.54 2.51 5.77
C GLY A 34 14.49 2.19 6.83
N GLU A 35 14.82 2.54 8.06
CA GLU A 35 13.95 2.36 9.22
C GLU A 35 12.80 3.37 9.19
N LEU A 36 11.68 2.93 9.77
CA LEU A 36 10.50 3.76 10.00
C LEU A 36 10.50 4.21 11.44
N ASP A 37 9.97 5.41 11.71
CA ASP A 37 9.70 5.83 13.08
C ASP A 37 8.52 5.07 13.70
N VAL A 38 8.28 5.28 14.99
CA VAL A 38 7.29 4.50 15.76
C VAL A 38 5.87 4.74 15.21
N GLU A 39 5.55 5.98 14.84
CA GLU A 39 4.27 6.37 14.29
C GLU A 39 4.04 5.77 12.89
N GLU A 40 5.05 5.76 12.03
CA GLU A 40 5.05 5.11 10.72
C GLU A 40 4.87 3.60 10.85
N VAL A 41 5.53 2.96 11.82
CA VAL A 41 5.37 1.53 12.12
C VAL A 41 3.95 1.22 12.56
N SER A 42 3.38 1.98 13.50
CA SER A 42 1.99 1.80 13.96
C SER A 42 1.02 1.90 12.80
N SER A 43 1.20 2.94 11.97
CA SER A 43 0.35 3.20 10.80
C SER A 43 0.34 2.02 9.82
N LEU A 44 1.49 1.38 9.55
CA LEU A 44 1.53 0.21 8.67
C LEU A 44 0.89 -1.02 9.31
N LYS A 45 1.14 -1.28 10.59
CA LYS A 45 0.60 -2.44 11.30
C LYS A 45 -0.93 -2.43 11.33
N GLU A 46 -1.52 -1.29 11.66
CA GLU A 46 -2.98 -1.12 11.78
C GLU A 46 -3.71 -1.30 10.44
N ASN A 47 -3.05 -0.99 9.32
CA ASN A 47 -3.69 -0.97 7.99
C ASN A 47 -3.33 -2.17 7.12
N ASN A 48 -2.34 -2.99 7.51
CA ASN A 48 -1.92 -4.20 6.80
C ASN A 48 -1.59 -3.95 5.30
N LEU A 49 -0.87 -2.85 5.02
CA LEU A 49 -0.51 -2.43 3.65
C LEU A 49 0.99 -2.59 3.38
N VAL A 50 1.33 -3.37 2.36
CA VAL A 50 2.72 -3.68 2.00
C VAL A 50 3.29 -2.70 0.96
N PHE A 51 2.48 -2.19 0.05
CA PHE A 51 2.87 -1.19 -0.95
C PHE A 51 1.64 -0.39 -1.39
N GLY A 52 1.74 0.95 -1.35
CA GLY A 52 0.63 1.82 -1.71
C GLY A 52 -0.45 1.94 -0.64
N CYS A 53 -1.51 2.66 -0.96
CA CYS A 53 -2.71 2.86 -0.11
C CYS A 53 -3.82 3.46 -0.96
N ASP A 54 -4.97 2.80 -1.01
CA ASP A 54 -6.12 3.20 -1.82
C ASP A 54 -7.32 3.68 -0.99
N PHE A 55 -7.21 3.77 0.34
CA PHE A 55 -8.31 4.16 1.24
C PHE A 55 -9.07 5.43 0.82
N CYS A 56 -8.36 6.46 0.36
CA CYS A 56 -8.99 7.71 -0.07
C CYS A 56 -9.78 7.56 -1.38
N GLN A 57 -9.41 6.59 -2.21
CA GLN A 57 -10.11 6.24 -3.45
C GLN A 57 -11.26 5.26 -3.19
N ASP A 58 -11.06 4.27 -2.31
CA ASP A 58 -12.07 3.26 -1.97
C ASP A 58 -13.33 3.89 -1.35
N ILE A 59 -13.15 4.90 -0.50
CA ILE A 59 -14.28 5.63 0.11
C ILE A 59 -14.91 6.66 -0.84
N CYS A 60 -14.29 6.95 -1.98
CA CYS A 60 -14.77 8.00 -2.87
C CYS A 60 -16.07 7.56 -3.56
N PRO A 61 -17.19 8.32 -3.42
CA PRO A 61 -18.46 7.93 -4.02
C PRO A 61 -18.41 7.87 -5.56
N HIS A 62 -17.45 8.57 -6.17
CA HIS A 62 -17.22 8.50 -7.61
C HIS A 62 -16.64 7.16 -8.08
N ASN A 63 -16.09 6.32 -7.18
CA ASN A 63 -15.43 5.06 -7.53
C ASN A 63 -16.29 3.80 -7.29
N LEU A 64 -17.51 3.93 -6.74
CA LEU A 64 -18.30 2.77 -6.28
C LEU A 64 -18.82 1.85 -7.41
N LYS A 65 -18.97 2.36 -8.64
CA LYS A 65 -19.62 1.63 -9.76
C LYS A 65 -18.95 1.95 -11.10
N ILE A 66 -17.62 1.79 -11.16
CA ILE A 66 -16.85 2.03 -12.37
C ILE A 66 -16.80 0.76 -13.24
N PRO A 67 -17.02 0.86 -14.57
CA PRO A 67 -16.85 -0.28 -15.47
C PRO A 67 -15.38 -0.73 -15.51
N ILE A 68 -15.16 -2.03 -15.69
CA ILE A 68 -13.81 -2.57 -15.90
C ILE A 68 -13.26 -2.00 -17.21
N THR A 69 -11.99 -1.57 -17.18
CA THR A 69 -11.28 -1.05 -18.34
C THR A 69 -11.12 -2.12 -19.43
N PRO A 70 -11.22 -1.76 -20.73
CA PRO A 70 -10.95 -2.70 -21.83
C PRO A 70 -9.46 -3.05 -21.98
N ILE A 71 -8.56 -2.35 -21.29
CA ILE A 71 -7.11 -2.60 -21.31
C ILE A 71 -6.82 -3.85 -20.49
N LYS A 72 -6.39 -4.93 -21.15
CA LYS A 72 -6.19 -6.26 -20.54
C LYS A 72 -5.18 -6.25 -19.42
N GLU A 73 -4.09 -5.52 -19.60
CA GLU A 73 -2.98 -5.42 -18.66
C GLU A 73 -3.39 -4.84 -17.29
N PHE A 74 -4.54 -4.18 -17.22
CA PHE A 74 -5.09 -3.62 -15.97
C PHE A 74 -6.06 -4.55 -15.24
N HIS A 75 -6.42 -5.71 -15.80
CA HIS A 75 -7.29 -6.69 -15.15
C HIS A 75 -6.81 -8.15 -15.24
N GLU A 76 -5.77 -8.43 -16.03
CA GLU A 76 -5.14 -9.75 -16.13
C GLU A 76 -3.79 -9.77 -15.36
N ASN A 77 -3.37 -10.96 -14.89
CA ASN A 77 -2.08 -11.17 -14.22
C ASN A 77 -1.81 -10.21 -13.05
N LEU A 78 -2.83 -9.95 -12.22
CA LEU A 78 -2.75 -9.04 -11.09
C LEU A 78 -2.17 -9.74 -9.84
N ILE A 79 -1.42 -8.96 -9.05
CA ILE A 79 -0.86 -9.38 -7.76
C ILE A 79 -1.45 -8.45 -6.72
N TYR A 80 -2.46 -8.94 -6.00
CA TYR A 80 -3.14 -8.19 -4.94
C TYR A 80 -2.50 -8.43 -3.56
N GLU A 81 -1.80 -9.55 -3.42
CA GLU A 81 -1.21 -9.99 -2.16
C GLU A 81 0.22 -10.45 -2.40
N LEU A 82 1.09 -10.16 -1.44
CA LEU A 82 2.45 -10.68 -1.35
C LEU A 82 2.64 -11.21 0.06
N ASN A 83 3.31 -12.35 0.17
CA ASN A 83 3.69 -12.91 1.45
C ASN A 83 5.21 -12.90 1.62
N GLU A 84 5.70 -13.09 2.84
CA GLU A 84 7.16 -13.16 3.10
C GLU A 84 7.84 -14.19 2.21
N LYS A 85 7.25 -15.38 2.05
CA LYS A 85 7.79 -16.47 1.22
C LYS A 85 7.95 -16.09 -0.26
N ASP A 86 7.23 -15.07 -0.74
CA ASP A 86 7.28 -14.63 -2.13
C ASP A 86 8.52 -13.81 -2.46
N VAL A 87 9.15 -13.22 -1.43
CA VAL A 87 10.19 -12.20 -1.56
C VAL A 87 11.43 -12.53 -0.72
N GLU A 88 11.25 -13.13 0.46
CA GLU A 88 12.32 -13.52 1.36
C GLU A 88 13.16 -14.66 0.75
N GLY A 89 14.48 -14.58 0.94
CA GLY A 89 15.43 -15.51 0.32
C GLY A 89 15.78 -15.21 -1.14
N LEU A 90 15.01 -14.41 -1.88
CA LEU A 90 15.39 -14.00 -3.23
C LEU A 90 16.64 -13.12 -3.20
N SER A 91 17.65 -13.39 -4.01
CA SER A 91 18.69 -12.40 -4.32
C SER A 91 18.10 -11.16 -5.03
N ASN A 92 18.84 -10.05 -5.08
CA ASN A 92 18.40 -8.87 -5.83
C ASN A 92 18.13 -9.21 -7.32
N ARG A 93 18.96 -10.06 -7.92
CA ARG A 93 18.77 -10.53 -9.30
C ARG A 93 17.47 -11.32 -9.46
N GLN A 94 17.22 -12.28 -8.57
CA GLN A 94 15.99 -13.09 -8.61
C GLN A 94 14.74 -12.24 -8.39
N PHE A 95 14.78 -11.24 -7.51
CA PHE A 95 13.67 -10.31 -7.30
C PHE A 95 13.35 -9.52 -8.57
N ILE A 96 14.35 -8.97 -9.26
CA ILE A 96 14.16 -8.24 -10.52
C ILE A 96 13.64 -9.15 -11.62
N VAL A 97 14.17 -10.38 -11.75
CA VAL A 97 13.65 -11.35 -12.73
C VAL A 97 12.18 -11.68 -12.47
N LYS A 98 11.76 -11.80 -11.20
CA LYS A 98 10.38 -12.18 -10.85
C LYS A 98 9.39 -11.01 -10.90
N TYR A 99 9.82 -9.81 -10.46
CA TYR A 99 8.92 -8.68 -10.21
C TYR A 99 9.34 -7.37 -10.89
N GLY A 100 10.39 -7.34 -11.71
CA GLY A 100 10.95 -6.11 -12.29
C GLY A 100 9.97 -5.30 -13.15
N GLU A 101 8.94 -5.94 -13.71
CA GLU A 101 7.88 -5.28 -14.48
C GLU A 101 6.75 -4.73 -13.58
N ARG A 102 6.79 -5.00 -12.27
CA ARG A 102 5.78 -4.52 -11.31
C ARG A 102 6.19 -3.18 -10.74
N ALA A 103 5.23 -2.27 -10.63
CA ALA A 103 5.45 -0.94 -10.06
C ALA A 103 6.09 -1.00 -8.66
N PHE A 104 5.64 -1.93 -7.79
CA PHE A 104 6.17 -2.06 -6.43
C PHE A 104 7.66 -2.44 -6.34
N SER A 105 8.27 -2.88 -7.44
CA SER A 105 9.68 -3.29 -7.46
C SER A 105 10.67 -2.13 -7.56
N TRP A 106 10.19 -0.91 -7.88
CA TRP A 106 11.05 0.22 -8.24
C TRP A 106 12.04 0.66 -7.15
N ARG A 107 11.70 0.44 -5.87
CA ARG A 107 12.59 0.71 -4.71
C ARG A 107 13.41 -0.50 -4.27
N GLY A 108 13.29 -1.62 -4.97
CA GLY A 108 13.86 -2.92 -4.60
C GLY A 108 13.05 -3.62 -3.51
N LYS A 109 13.50 -4.83 -3.14
CA LYS A 109 12.77 -5.72 -2.23
C LYS A 109 12.76 -5.29 -0.75
N GLN A 110 13.68 -4.43 -0.33
CA GLN A 110 13.90 -4.16 1.10
C GLN A 110 12.70 -3.47 1.80
N PRO A 111 12.09 -2.42 1.22
CA PRO A 111 10.86 -1.84 1.79
C PRO A 111 9.73 -2.86 1.88
N ILE A 112 9.55 -3.70 0.85
CA ILE A 112 8.52 -4.75 0.80
C ILE A 112 8.73 -5.76 1.93
N ILE A 113 9.94 -6.30 2.09
CA ILE A 113 10.27 -7.26 3.17
C ILE A 113 10.04 -6.63 4.55
N ARG A 114 10.46 -5.38 4.75
CA ARG A 114 10.22 -4.65 5.99
C ARG A 114 8.72 -4.56 6.28
N ASN A 115 7.92 -4.12 5.31
CA ASN A 115 6.48 -3.92 5.51
C ASN A 115 5.76 -5.25 5.78
N LEU A 116 6.11 -6.32 5.06
CA LEU A 116 5.57 -7.67 5.30
C LEU A 116 5.79 -8.14 6.74
N ARG A 117 7.00 -7.96 7.26
CA ARG A 117 7.35 -8.33 8.65
C ARG A 117 6.58 -7.52 9.69
N LEU A 118 6.33 -6.23 9.42
CA LEU A 118 5.55 -5.36 10.30
C LEU A 118 4.07 -5.78 10.31
N CYS A 119 3.49 -5.98 9.13
CA CYS A 119 2.08 -6.33 8.96
C CYS A 119 1.71 -7.68 9.58
N ARG A 120 2.64 -8.65 9.64
CA ARG A 120 2.41 -9.97 10.26
C ARG A 120 2.28 -9.94 11.80
N SER A 121 2.67 -8.84 12.44
CA SER A 121 2.82 -8.82 13.91
C SER A 121 1.52 -8.79 14.71
N GLU A 122 0.36 -8.61 14.07
CA GLU A 122 -0.97 -8.82 14.69
C GLU A 122 -1.92 -9.53 13.71
N GLN A 123 -2.72 -10.45 14.21
CA GLN A 123 -3.71 -11.19 13.42
C GLN A 123 -4.71 -10.22 12.79
N TYR A 124 -4.58 -9.98 11.49
CA TYR A 124 -5.62 -9.37 10.68
C TYR A 124 -6.85 -10.30 10.65
N SER A 125 -7.95 -9.90 11.30
CA SER A 125 -9.27 -10.53 11.14
C SER A 125 -9.94 -9.94 9.89
N PRO A 126 -10.38 -10.74 8.91
CA PRO A 126 -11.04 -10.25 7.70
C PRO A 126 -12.46 -9.69 7.92
N GLU A 127 -12.96 -9.62 9.16
CA GLU A 127 -14.38 -9.41 9.45
C GLU A 127 -14.88 -7.96 9.38
N THR A 128 -14.04 -6.99 8.99
CA THR A 128 -14.45 -5.59 8.86
C THR A 128 -14.22 -5.09 7.43
N LYS A 129 -15.11 -5.47 6.52
CA LYS A 129 -15.42 -4.72 5.29
C LYS A 129 -16.91 -4.52 5.17
#